data_AF-A0A3N5T7Z5-F1
#
_entry.id   AF-A0A3N5T7Z5-F1
#
_cell.length_a   1.000
_cell.length_b   1.000
_cell.length_c   1.000
_cell.angle_alpha   90.00
_cell.angle_beta   90.00
_cell.angle_gamma   90.00
#
_symmetry.space_group_name_H-M   'P 1'
#
loop_
_entity.id
_entity.type
_entity.pdbx_description
1 polymer ?
#
loop_
_entity_poly.entity_id
_entity_poly.type
_entity_poly.pdbx_seq_one_letter_code
_entity_poly.pdbx_strand_id
1 'polypeptide(L)'
;MFKTQNLYQNDEKWKNTKLGNSSETIGGWGCLLTSATMMLNGIGYNETPETVNEKMKKAGGFQGAFFIPSVLPYVWPNCAYRDMQPCESVPAPIAQIDAAIAAGKPVILQVDWNKQVGIQTHFVLVKEKKGDDYVVYDPYKYGGDSPEKEVLLTSRYKFNGAKAESEISAVLWFDSYSAVPPEPPKMTKVPVPADKFFLYAAEDDLALRADPSVSGFLWKRMLKGTELTCLEPKVTARAKIGANGQWINVQDPNGDQGYVAAWYVSETKGGPVSPAGTMQPAPKPVTSGAASASPKPATLGKPLPAGALLFLPVEELAFRSRPEIAPDTLMRRIPVTEQLVSLEPPDFAIPKVGVTGKWLKVRDQQNVEGFVAAWYVK
;
A
#
# COMPACT_ATOMS: atom_id res chain seq x y z
N MET A 1 7.15 11.41 -15.30
CA MET A 1 6.47 12.47 -14.52
C MET A 1 4.98 12.36 -14.80
N PHE A 2 4.16 12.35 -13.74
CA PHE A 2 2.71 12.31 -13.85
C PHE A 2 2.21 13.56 -14.59
N LYS A 3 1.38 13.41 -15.63
CA LYS A 3 0.88 14.54 -16.42
C LYS A 3 -0.58 14.32 -16.79
N THR A 4 -1.38 15.36 -16.58
CA THR A 4 -2.79 15.40 -16.95
C THR A 4 -3.18 16.82 -17.38
N GLN A 5 -4.46 17.01 -17.72
CA GLN A 5 -5.03 18.33 -18.00
C GLN A 5 -5.71 18.88 -16.74
N ASN A 6 -5.55 20.18 -16.51
CA ASN A 6 -6.24 20.82 -15.38
C ASN A 6 -7.74 20.90 -15.67
N LEU A 7 -8.54 20.33 -14.78
CA LEU A 7 -10.00 20.40 -14.79
C LEU A 7 -10.44 21.27 -13.61
N TYR A 8 -11.48 22.05 -13.82
CA TYR A 8 -11.96 22.99 -12.81
C TYR A 8 -13.34 22.57 -12.32
N GLN A 9 -13.52 22.35 -11.02
CA GLN A 9 -14.80 22.01 -10.39
C GLN A 9 -15.88 23.05 -10.70
N ASN A 10 -15.48 24.31 -10.83
CA ASN A 10 -16.34 25.46 -11.13
C ASN A 10 -16.49 25.76 -12.63
N ASP A 11 -16.17 24.82 -13.53
CA ASP A 11 -16.44 24.92 -14.97
C ASP A 11 -17.96 24.92 -15.25
N GLU A 12 -18.41 25.79 -16.16
CA GLU A 12 -19.82 25.95 -16.54
C GLU A 12 -20.50 24.63 -16.96
N LYS A 13 -19.74 23.68 -17.51
CA LYS A 13 -20.27 22.39 -17.96
C LYS A 13 -20.88 21.56 -16.83
N TRP A 14 -20.34 21.63 -15.62
CA TRP A 14 -20.72 20.72 -14.53
C TRP A 14 -20.83 21.38 -13.16
N LYS A 15 -20.48 22.67 -13.01
CA LYS A 15 -20.49 23.35 -11.70
C LYS A 15 -21.85 23.31 -10.99
N ASN A 16 -22.94 23.16 -11.74
CA ASN A 16 -24.32 23.08 -11.22
C ASN A 16 -24.82 21.65 -11.00
N THR A 17 -24.05 20.64 -11.42
CA THR A 17 -24.39 19.23 -11.23
C THR A 17 -24.27 18.86 -9.76
N LYS A 18 -25.27 18.12 -9.23
CA LYS A 18 -25.28 17.69 -7.82
C LYS A 18 -24.11 16.75 -7.52
N LEU A 19 -23.40 17.00 -6.43
CA LEU A 19 -22.29 16.19 -5.97
C LEU A 19 -22.80 14.98 -5.18
N GLY A 20 -22.45 13.78 -5.61
CA GLY A 20 -22.85 12.54 -4.96
C GLY A 20 -24.36 12.43 -4.78
N ASN A 21 -24.78 12.09 -3.56
CA ASN A 21 -26.18 11.95 -3.17
C ASN A 21 -26.64 13.14 -2.29
N SER A 22 -26.14 14.34 -2.55
CA SER A 22 -26.40 15.55 -1.74
C SER A 22 -27.16 16.66 -2.48
N SER A 23 -27.43 17.75 -1.76
CA SER A 23 -27.87 19.04 -2.32
C SER A 23 -26.71 19.92 -2.78
N GLU A 24 -25.46 19.59 -2.45
CA GLU A 24 -24.28 20.35 -2.88
C GLU A 24 -24.00 20.14 -4.36
N THR A 25 -23.22 21.05 -4.96
CA THR A 25 -22.81 20.94 -6.37
C THR A 25 -21.33 20.66 -6.51
N ILE A 26 -20.94 20.13 -7.68
CA ILE A 26 -19.53 19.95 -8.04
C ILE A 26 -18.78 21.30 -7.96
N GLY A 27 -19.42 22.40 -8.40
CA GLY A 27 -18.82 23.73 -8.35
C GLY A 27 -18.49 24.21 -6.93
N GLY A 28 -19.37 23.92 -5.97
CA GLY A 28 -19.19 24.30 -4.57
C GLY A 28 -18.21 23.40 -3.82
N TRP A 29 -18.37 22.07 -3.95
CA TRP A 29 -17.75 21.11 -3.03
C TRP A 29 -16.99 19.97 -3.73
N GLY A 30 -16.81 20.05 -5.05
CA GLY A 30 -16.25 18.98 -5.87
C GLY A 30 -14.72 18.95 -5.99
N CYS A 31 -13.97 19.55 -5.05
CA CYS A 31 -12.50 19.65 -5.13
C CYS A 31 -11.82 18.27 -5.18
N LEU A 32 -12.21 17.36 -4.27
CA LEU A 32 -11.67 16.00 -4.26
C LEU A 32 -12.10 15.19 -5.49
N LEU A 33 -13.38 15.26 -5.86
CA LEU A 33 -13.91 14.60 -7.07
C LEU A 33 -13.12 15.02 -8.31
N THR A 34 -12.92 16.33 -8.49
CA THR A 34 -12.24 16.89 -9.67
C THR A 34 -10.75 16.55 -9.67
N SER A 35 -10.09 16.60 -8.50
CA SER A 35 -8.70 16.15 -8.34
C SER A 35 -8.53 14.66 -8.66
N ALA A 36 -9.48 13.83 -8.23
CA ALA A 36 -9.52 12.41 -8.57
C ALA A 36 -9.76 12.19 -10.08
N THR A 37 -10.62 12.98 -10.73
CA THR A 37 -10.80 12.93 -12.19
C THR A 37 -9.49 13.24 -12.93
N MET A 38 -8.79 14.29 -12.54
CA MET A 38 -7.49 14.64 -13.13
C MET A 38 -6.46 13.51 -12.92
N MET A 39 -6.44 12.92 -11.72
CA MET A 39 -5.62 11.75 -11.40
C MET A 39 -5.92 10.57 -12.32
N LEU A 40 -7.20 10.18 -12.43
CA LEU A 40 -7.66 9.09 -13.29
C LEU A 40 -7.24 9.32 -14.75
N ASN A 41 -7.39 10.54 -15.25
CA ASN A 41 -6.98 10.86 -16.62
C ASN A 41 -5.47 10.77 -16.82
N GLY A 42 -4.68 11.16 -15.81
CA GLY A 42 -3.22 11.03 -15.87
C GLY A 42 -2.72 9.58 -15.82
N ILE A 43 -3.55 8.63 -15.37
CA ILE A 43 -3.22 7.18 -15.35
C ILE A 43 -3.86 6.40 -16.53
N GLY A 44 -4.36 7.11 -17.55
CA GLY A 44 -4.80 6.52 -18.81
C GLY A 44 -6.31 6.44 -19.02
N TYR A 45 -7.12 7.05 -18.15
CA TYR A 45 -8.57 7.19 -18.40
C TYR A 45 -8.91 8.48 -19.13
N ASN A 46 -10.18 8.60 -19.53
CA ASN A 46 -10.72 9.81 -20.15
C ASN A 46 -12.11 10.08 -19.56
N GLU A 47 -12.13 10.77 -18.43
CA GLU A 47 -13.32 11.06 -17.63
C GLU A 47 -13.50 12.59 -17.47
N THR A 48 -14.73 12.99 -17.18
CA THR A 48 -15.07 14.33 -16.69
C THR A 48 -15.51 14.24 -15.22
N PRO A 49 -15.57 15.37 -14.48
CA PRO A 49 -16.09 15.35 -13.12
C PRO A 49 -17.51 14.74 -13.04
N GLU A 50 -18.35 14.96 -14.04
CA GLU A 50 -19.69 14.38 -14.10
C GLU A 50 -19.67 12.85 -14.29
N THR A 51 -18.82 12.35 -15.19
CA THR A 51 -18.76 10.90 -15.42
C THR A 51 -18.20 10.17 -14.21
N VAL A 52 -17.18 10.74 -13.53
CA VAL A 52 -16.67 10.19 -12.26
C VAL A 52 -17.74 10.24 -11.17
N ASN A 53 -18.46 11.37 -11.05
CA ASN A 53 -19.54 11.54 -10.07
C ASN A 53 -20.63 10.46 -10.22
N GLU A 54 -21.12 10.23 -11.44
CA GLU A 54 -22.18 9.25 -11.69
C GLU A 54 -21.70 7.81 -11.49
N LYS A 55 -20.47 7.47 -11.89
CA LYS A 55 -19.90 6.14 -11.69
C LYS A 55 -19.67 5.84 -10.21
N MET A 56 -19.14 6.81 -9.47
CA MET A 56 -18.93 6.68 -8.02
C MET A 56 -20.26 6.56 -7.27
N LYS A 57 -21.30 7.32 -7.63
CA LYS A 57 -22.65 7.16 -7.06
C LYS A 57 -23.17 5.72 -7.21
N LYS A 58 -23.07 5.16 -8.42
CA LYS A 58 -23.51 3.78 -8.71
C LYS A 58 -22.74 2.72 -7.91
N ALA A 59 -21.47 2.99 -7.61
CA ALA A 59 -20.61 2.10 -6.84
C ALA A 59 -20.68 2.32 -5.32
N GLY A 60 -21.54 3.22 -4.82
CA GLY A 60 -21.61 3.56 -3.40
C GLY A 60 -20.45 4.44 -2.90
N GLY A 61 -19.75 5.11 -3.81
CA GLY A 61 -18.60 5.98 -3.55
C GLY A 61 -18.91 7.32 -2.88
N PHE A 62 -20.10 7.49 -2.32
CA PHE A 62 -20.53 8.73 -1.68
C PHE A 62 -21.40 8.49 -0.44
N GLN A 63 -21.16 9.30 0.59
CA GLN A 63 -22.09 9.54 1.71
C GLN A 63 -22.52 11.01 1.69
N GLY A 64 -23.70 11.30 1.14
CA GLY A 64 -24.08 12.68 0.81
C GLY A 64 -23.10 13.28 -0.21
N ALA A 65 -22.42 14.37 0.16
CA ALA A 65 -21.39 15.03 -0.66
C ALA A 65 -19.98 14.42 -0.44
N PHE A 66 -19.81 13.64 0.63
CA PHE A 66 -18.53 13.06 1.01
C PHE A 66 -18.11 12.01 -0.02
N PHE A 67 -17.05 12.31 -0.77
CA PHE A 67 -16.43 11.42 -1.74
C PHE A 67 -15.60 10.36 -1.01
N ILE A 68 -15.73 9.07 -1.38
CA ILE A 68 -15.05 7.94 -0.72
C ILE A 68 -13.95 7.40 -1.66
N PRO A 69 -12.68 7.81 -1.53
CA PRO A 69 -11.63 7.45 -2.48
C PRO A 69 -11.34 5.94 -2.56
N SER A 70 -11.56 5.21 -1.46
CA SER A 70 -11.37 3.76 -1.42
C SER A 70 -12.29 2.99 -2.38
N VAL A 71 -13.35 3.64 -2.92
CA VAL A 71 -14.23 3.03 -3.91
C VAL A 71 -13.67 3.13 -5.35
N LEU A 72 -12.72 4.04 -5.61
CA LEU A 72 -12.14 4.24 -6.95
C LEU A 72 -11.63 2.94 -7.62
N PRO A 73 -10.89 2.04 -6.93
CA PRO A 73 -10.35 0.82 -7.55
C PRO A 73 -11.42 -0.16 -8.05
N TYR A 74 -12.64 -0.12 -7.52
CA TYR A 74 -13.74 -1.00 -7.96
C TYR A 74 -14.39 -0.53 -9.26
N VAL A 75 -14.20 0.74 -9.61
CA VAL A 75 -14.76 1.37 -10.81
C VAL A 75 -13.70 1.51 -11.91
N TRP A 76 -12.47 1.85 -11.51
CA TRP A 76 -11.32 2.02 -12.40
C TRP A 76 -10.23 1.04 -12.02
N PRO A 77 -10.14 -0.13 -12.70
CA PRO A 77 -9.21 -1.21 -12.35
C PRO A 77 -7.73 -0.83 -12.34
N ASN A 78 -7.36 0.25 -13.03
CA ASN A 78 -6.00 0.76 -13.10
C ASN A 78 -5.67 1.73 -11.96
N CYS A 79 -6.63 2.10 -11.12
CA CYS A 79 -6.43 2.94 -9.96
C CYS A 79 -6.25 2.07 -8.71
N ALA A 80 -5.19 2.33 -7.94
CA ALA A 80 -5.04 1.79 -6.60
C ALA A 80 -5.06 2.93 -5.59
N TYR A 81 -6.10 2.98 -4.76
CA TYR A 81 -6.11 3.82 -3.57
C TYR A 81 -5.34 3.12 -2.46
N ARG A 82 -4.39 3.82 -1.82
CA ARG A 82 -3.60 3.27 -0.72
C ARG A 82 -4.14 3.72 0.62
N ASP A 83 -4.11 5.01 0.86
CA ASP A 83 -4.50 5.59 2.14
C ASP A 83 -4.71 7.10 2.02
N MET A 84 -5.34 7.68 3.04
CA MET A 84 -5.36 9.10 3.31
C MET A 84 -4.65 9.33 4.64
N GLN A 85 -3.43 9.85 4.58
CA GLN A 85 -2.61 10.13 5.74
C GLN A 85 -2.94 11.53 6.31
N PRO A 86 -3.55 11.62 7.52
CA PRO A 86 -3.80 12.90 8.16
C PRO A 86 -2.50 13.59 8.59
N CYS A 87 -2.44 14.90 8.41
CA CYS A 87 -1.31 15.77 8.75
C CYS A 87 -1.76 17.04 9.49
N GLU A 88 -2.99 17.08 10.03
CA GLU A 88 -3.52 18.28 10.69
C GLU A 88 -2.79 18.63 11.99
N SER A 89 -2.18 17.63 12.64
CA SER A 89 -1.50 17.76 13.94
C SER A 89 -0.01 17.43 13.90
N VAL A 90 0.51 17.04 12.73
CA VAL A 90 1.90 16.65 12.51
C VAL A 90 2.38 17.18 11.16
N PRO A 91 3.66 17.55 11.01
CA PRO A 91 4.17 18.02 9.71
C PRO A 91 3.92 17.00 8.59
N ALA A 92 3.55 17.49 7.41
CA ALA A 92 3.33 16.63 6.26
C ALA A 92 4.61 15.87 5.87
N PRO A 93 4.49 14.62 5.39
CA PRO A 93 5.63 13.74 5.11
C PRO A 93 6.33 14.13 3.79
N ILE A 94 7.00 15.28 3.75
CA ILE A 94 7.62 15.87 2.54
C ILE A 94 8.50 14.87 1.78
N ALA A 95 9.35 14.13 2.48
CA ALA A 95 10.23 13.14 1.86
C ALA A 95 9.45 12.00 1.15
N GLN A 96 8.29 11.61 1.67
CA GLN A 96 7.44 10.58 1.05
C GLN A 96 6.70 11.14 -0.16
N ILE A 97 6.23 12.39 -0.08
CA ILE A 97 5.58 13.08 -1.21
C ILE A 97 6.57 13.22 -2.36
N ASP A 98 7.79 13.68 -2.06
CA ASP A 98 8.89 13.79 -3.03
C ASP A 98 9.20 12.45 -3.70
N ALA A 99 9.33 11.38 -2.91
CA ALA A 99 9.60 10.04 -3.42
C ALA A 99 8.47 9.53 -4.32
N ALA A 100 7.21 9.77 -3.97
CA ALA A 100 6.06 9.38 -4.78
C ALA A 100 6.04 10.13 -6.12
N ILE A 101 6.25 11.45 -6.11
CA ILE A 101 6.32 12.27 -7.32
C ILE A 101 7.48 11.81 -8.22
N ALA A 102 8.66 11.55 -7.63
CA ALA A 102 9.83 11.05 -8.36
C ALA A 102 9.56 9.67 -8.99
N ALA A 103 8.80 8.81 -8.33
CA ALA A 103 8.34 7.53 -8.85
C ALA A 103 7.20 7.65 -9.89
N GLY A 104 6.75 8.87 -10.21
CA GLY A 104 5.66 9.11 -11.16
C GLY A 104 4.27 8.77 -10.62
N LYS A 105 4.14 8.61 -9.31
CA LYS A 105 2.87 8.29 -8.66
C LYS A 105 2.02 9.54 -8.46
N PRO A 106 0.69 9.47 -8.64
CA PRO A 106 -0.18 10.59 -8.33
C PRO A 106 -0.32 10.79 -6.82
N VAL A 107 -0.30 12.06 -6.39
CA VAL A 107 -0.48 12.47 -5.00
C VAL A 107 -1.52 13.59 -4.95
N ILE A 108 -2.59 13.41 -4.19
CA ILE A 108 -3.57 14.47 -3.91
C ILE A 108 -3.31 14.99 -2.50
N LEU A 109 -3.23 16.30 -2.35
CA LEU A 109 -2.99 16.97 -1.07
C LEU A 109 -4.28 17.61 -0.59
N GLN A 110 -4.58 17.45 0.69
CA GLN A 110 -5.54 18.30 1.38
C GLN A 110 -4.81 19.54 1.89
N VAL A 111 -5.40 20.71 1.71
CA VAL A 111 -4.91 21.99 2.20
C VAL A 111 -6.04 22.79 2.83
N ASP A 112 -5.67 23.82 3.57
CA ASP A 112 -6.61 24.79 4.10
C ASP A 112 -6.93 25.86 3.03
N TRP A 113 -8.20 25.98 2.67
CA TRP A 113 -8.66 26.88 1.60
C TRP A 113 -8.54 28.35 2.02
N ASN A 114 -8.79 28.68 3.29
CA ASN A 114 -8.80 30.06 3.76
C ASN A 114 -8.57 30.16 5.29
N LYS A 115 -8.35 31.38 5.81
CA LYS A 115 -8.03 31.64 7.23
C LYS A 115 -9.19 31.51 8.23
N GLN A 116 -10.34 30.96 7.85
CA GLN A 116 -11.45 30.77 8.79
C GLN A 116 -11.06 29.75 9.87
N VAL A 117 -11.78 29.79 11.00
CA VAL A 117 -11.51 28.88 12.12
C VAL A 117 -11.82 27.44 11.69
N GLY A 118 -10.84 26.55 11.90
CA GLY A 118 -10.90 25.17 11.45
C GLY A 118 -10.53 25.04 9.97
N ILE A 119 -10.06 23.85 9.58
CA ILE A 119 -9.60 23.61 8.22
C ILE A 119 -10.78 23.74 7.26
N GLN A 120 -10.64 24.66 6.32
CA GLN A 120 -11.55 24.81 5.20
C GLN A 120 -11.06 23.85 4.12
N THR A 121 -11.55 22.62 4.15
CA THR A 121 -10.98 21.53 3.34
C THR A 121 -10.99 21.84 1.85
N HIS A 122 -9.79 21.88 1.25
CA HIS A 122 -9.60 21.86 -0.20
C HIS A 122 -8.67 20.72 -0.59
N PHE A 123 -8.84 20.20 -1.80
CA PHE A 123 -7.97 19.17 -2.35
C PHE A 123 -7.37 19.62 -3.67
N VAL A 124 -6.07 19.36 -3.85
CA VAL A 124 -5.32 19.66 -5.07
C VAL A 124 -4.48 18.46 -5.49
N LEU A 125 -4.28 18.28 -6.79
CA LEU A 125 -3.42 17.21 -7.32
C LEU A 125 -2.02 17.75 -7.60
N VAL A 126 -0.98 17.06 -7.15
CA VAL A 126 0.40 17.48 -7.43
C VAL A 126 0.76 17.22 -8.89
N LYS A 127 1.30 18.24 -9.55
CA LYS A 127 1.85 18.13 -10.91
C LYS A 127 3.32 17.72 -10.87
N GLU A 128 4.12 18.49 -10.13
CA GLU A 128 5.57 18.26 -10.00
C GLU A 128 6.13 18.98 -8.78
N LYS A 129 7.30 18.54 -8.33
CA LYS A 129 8.12 19.25 -7.34
C LYS A 129 8.88 20.40 -8.01
N LYS A 130 8.94 21.57 -7.36
CA LYS A 130 9.70 22.73 -7.81
C LYS A 130 10.40 23.40 -6.63
N GLY A 131 11.69 23.12 -6.46
CA GLY A 131 12.44 23.57 -5.28
C GLY A 131 11.85 22.95 -4.01
N ASP A 132 11.51 23.77 -3.03
CA ASP A 132 10.89 23.36 -1.76
C ASP A 132 9.35 23.44 -1.78
N ASP A 133 8.76 23.59 -2.96
CA ASP A 133 7.31 23.71 -3.18
C ASP A 133 6.83 22.74 -4.28
N TYR A 134 5.53 22.75 -4.53
CA TYR A 134 4.86 21.91 -5.52
C TYR A 134 4.06 22.78 -6.49
N VAL A 135 4.19 22.48 -7.79
CA VAL A 135 3.23 22.95 -8.77
C VAL A 135 2.01 22.05 -8.69
N VAL A 136 0.81 22.64 -8.63
CA VAL A 136 -0.43 21.90 -8.46
C VAL A 136 -1.40 22.07 -9.61
N TYR A 137 -2.13 21.01 -9.88
CA TYR A 137 -3.40 21.01 -10.56
C TYR A 137 -4.50 21.35 -9.56
N ASP A 138 -4.87 22.63 -9.51
CA ASP A 138 -5.90 23.14 -8.61
C ASP A 138 -7.28 22.99 -9.25
N PRO A 139 -8.24 22.28 -8.62
CA PRO A 139 -9.56 22.11 -9.18
C PRO A 139 -10.41 23.37 -9.07
N TYR A 140 -10.00 24.43 -8.36
CA TYR A 140 -10.77 25.68 -8.35
C TYR A 140 -10.14 26.73 -9.26
N LYS A 141 -10.90 27.22 -10.25
CA LYS A 141 -10.44 28.27 -11.16
C LYS A 141 -10.61 29.64 -10.53
N TYR A 142 -9.52 30.38 -10.34
CA TYR A 142 -9.55 31.79 -9.95
C TYR A 142 -9.36 32.72 -11.16
N GLY A 143 -9.65 34.01 -10.95
CA GLY A 143 -9.36 35.05 -11.93
C GLY A 143 -7.87 35.05 -12.32
N GLY A 144 -7.59 35.01 -13.62
CA GLY A 144 -6.22 34.99 -14.14
C GLY A 144 -5.54 33.62 -14.12
N ASP A 145 -6.28 32.53 -13.86
CA ASP A 145 -5.76 31.17 -14.06
C ASP A 145 -5.94 30.70 -15.50
N SER A 146 -4.93 29.99 -16.01
CA SER A 146 -4.92 29.35 -17.31
C SER A 146 -4.18 28.01 -17.24
N PRO A 147 -4.40 27.08 -18.18
CA PRO A 147 -3.69 25.80 -18.22
C PRO A 147 -2.15 25.92 -18.26
N GLU A 148 -1.63 27.04 -18.76
CA GLU A 148 -0.19 27.31 -18.92
C GLU A 148 0.42 27.95 -17.68
N LYS A 149 -0.40 28.57 -16.83
CA LYS A 149 0.07 29.25 -15.62
C LYS A 149 0.38 28.22 -14.53
N GLU A 150 1.62 28.23 -14.07
CA GLU A 150 2.00 27.46 -12.89
C GLU A 150 1.35 28.03 -11.63
N VAL A 151 0.79 27.14 -10.81
CA VAL A 151 0.25 27.45 -9.50
C VAL A 151 1.10 26.73 -8.47
N LEU A 152 1.86 27.48 -7.70
CA LEU A 152 2.62 26.95 -6.57
C LEU A 152 1.70 26.78 -5.35
N LEU A 153 1.81 25.65 -4.66
CA LEU A 153 1.00 25.30 -3.50
C LEU A 153 1.08 26.41 -2.45
N THR A 154 2.29 26.78 -2.00
CA THR A 154 2.47 27.77 -0.92
C THR A 154 2.26 29.22 -1.38
N SER A 155 2.16 29.47 -2.69
CA SER A 155 1.73 30.79 -3.18
C SER A 155 0.23 30.98 -3.06
N ARG A 156 -0.54 29.89 -3.25
CA ARG A 156 -2.01 29.86 -3.20
C ARG A 156 -2.54 29.62 -1.79
N TYR A 157 -2.05 28.59 -1.12
CA TYR A 157 -2.49 28.12 0.19
C TYR A 157 -1.36 28.37 1.19
N LYS A 158 -1.53 29.41 2.03
CA LYS A 158 -0.45 29.98 2.87
C LYS A 158 -0.94 30.46 4.23
N PHE A 159 -1.87 29.71 4.80
CA PHE A 159 -2.60 30.11 5.99
C PHE A 159 -1.96 29.56 7.28
N ASN A 160 -0.98 28.66 7.14
CA ASN A 160 -0.31 27.93 8.20
C ASN A 160 1.22 28.12 8.18
N GLY A 161 1.70 29.30 7.80
CA GLY A 161 3.14 29.63 7.82
C GLY A 161 3.86 29.53 6.47
N ALA A 162 3.12 29.30 5.38
CA ALA A 162 3.60 29.32 3.99
C ALA A 162 4.75 28.34 3.69
N LYS A 163 4.72 27.16 4.33
CA LYS A 163 5.63 26.06 4.05
C LYS A 163 4.85 24.81 3.68
N ALA A 164 5.31 24.05 2.71
CA ALA A 164 4.60 22.84 2.28
C ALA A 164 4.34 21.87 3.44
N GLU A 165 5.28 21.73 4.38
CA GLU A 165 5.15 20.87 5.57
C GLU A 165 4.00 21.26 6.51
N SER A 166 3.57 22.52 6.49
CA SER A 166 2.54 23.06 7.38
C SER A 166 1.23 23.41 6.66
N GLU A 167 1.26 23.64 5.34
CA GLU A 167 0.05 23.92 4.55
C GLU A 167 -0.68 22.65 4.09
N ILE A 168 0.01 21.50 4.09
CA ILE A 168 -0.58 20.21 3.75
C ILE A 168 -1.18 19.58 5.01
N SER A 169 -2.50 19.47 5.03
CA SER A 169 -3.24 18.95 6.18
C SER A 169 -3.59 17.46 6.06
N ALA A 170 -3.49 16.87 4.87
CA ALA A 170 -3.55 15.43 4.65
C ALA A 170 -2.99 15.06 3.26
N VAL A 171 -2.64 13.79 3.06
CA VAL A 171 -2.13 13.27 1.77
C VAL A 171 -2.90 12.03 1.36
N LEU A 172 -3.46 12.03 0.16
CA LEU A 172 -4.07 10.86 -0.45
C LEU A 172 -3.07 10.20 -1.41
N TRP A 173 -2.81 8.94 -1.14
CA TRP A 173 -1.81 8.14 -1.83
C TRP A 173 -2.45 7.22 -2.87
N PHE A 174 -1.92 7.27 -4.09
CA PHE A 174 -2.38 6.45 -5.20
C PHE A 174 -1.22 5.71 -5.87
N ASP A 175 -1.52 4.50 -6.35
CA ASP A 175 -0.73 3.78 -7.33
C ASP A 175 -1.58 3.59 -8.60
N SER A 176 -0.95 3.18 -9.70
CA SER A 176 -1.67 2.85 -10.94
C SER A 176 -1.14 1.59 -11.60
N TYR A 177 -2.05 0.77 -12.13
CA TYR A 177 -1.73 -0.50 -12.80
C TYR A 177 -1.63 -0.40 -14.34
N SER A 178 -2.02 0.74 -14.95
CA SER A 178 -1.88 1.00 -16.41
C SER A 178 -1.00 2.19 -16.78
N ALA A 179 -0.32 2.83 -15.83
CA ALA A 179 0.96 3.40 -16.22
C ALA A 179 1.76 2.24 -16.80
N VAL A 180 2.40 2.44 -17.97
CA VAL A 180 3.52 1.59 -18.39
C VAL A 180 4.26 1.22 -17.10
N PRO A 181 4.39 -0.08 -16.73
CA PRO A 181 5.00 -0.45 -15.47
C PRO A 181 6.23 0.43 -15.34
N PRO A 182 6.40 1.16 -14.22
CA PRO A 182 7.56 2.04 -14.08
C PRO A 182 8.75 1.22 -14.56
N GLU A 183 9.51 1.75 -15.53
CA GLU A 183 10.62 0.99 -16.11
C GLU A 183 11.33 0.34 -14.94
N PRO A 184 11.49 -1.01 -14.95
CA PRO A 184 11.95 -1.73 -13.78
C PRO A 184 13.15 -0.96 -13.21
N PRO A 185 13.10 -0.54 -11.93
CA PRO A 185 14.05 0.43 -11.41
C PRO A 185 15.45 -0.05 -11.74
N LYS A 186 16.31 0.78 -12.32
CA LYS A 186 17.60 0.29 -12.81
C LYS A 186 18.32 -0.47 -11.68
N MET A 187 18.55 -1.76 -11.89
CA MET A 187 19.15 -2.63 -10.87
C MET A 187 20.54 -2.09 -10.54
N THR A 188 20.69 -1.51 -9.36
CA THR A 188 21.96 -0.97 -8.88
C THR A 188 22.75 -2.12 -8.27
N LYS A 189 23.95 -2.37 -8.81
CA LYS A 189 24.85 -3.38 -8.28
C LYS A 189 25.86 -2.71 -7.35
N VAL A 190 25.89 -3.14 -6.10
CA VAL A 190 26.98 -2.85 -5.16
C VAL A 190 28.11 -3.86 -5.33
N PRO A 191 29.37 -3.49 -5.01
CA PRO A 191 30.48 -4.43 -5.02
C PRO A 191 30.20 -5.61 -4.10
N VAL A 192 30.53 -6.82 -4.56
CA VAL A 192 30.44 -8.02 -3.72
C VAL A 192 31.56 -7.95 -2.66
N PRO A 193 31.24 -8.02 -1.35
CA PRO A 193 32.25 -7.98 -0.30
C PRO A 193 33.29 -9.11 -0.45
N ALA A 194 34.55 -8.83 -0.14
CA ALA A 194 35.62 -9.84 -0.19
C ALA A 194 35.41 -10.95 0.86
N ASP A 195 34.81 -10.60 1.99
CA ASP A 195 34.42 -11.47 3.11
C ASP A 195 32.96 -11.95 2.99
N LYS A 196 32.43 -12.01 1.77
CA LYS A 196 31.07 -12.49 1.49
C LYS A 196 30.78 -13.82 2.15
N PHE A 197 29.55 -13.99 2.57
CA PHE A 197 29.02 -15.25 3.08
C PHE A 197 27.66 -15.52 2.44
N PHE A 198 27.22 -16.78 2.52
CA PHE A 198 26.01 -17.23 1.85
C PHE A 198 24.83 -17.32 2.80
N LEU A 199 23.67 -16.98 2.27
CA LEU A 199 22.35 -17.19 2.84
C LEU A 199 21.58 -18.14 1.92
N TYR A 200 20.58 -18.81 2.49
CA TYR A 200 19.73 -19.73 1.74
C TYR A 200 18.28 -19.33 1.91
N ALA A 201 17.53 -19.35 0.82
CA ALA A 201 16.07 -19.22 0.86
C ALA A 201 15.48 -20.34 1.75
N ALA A 202 14.74 -19.96 2.78
CA ALA A 202 14.19 -20.92 3.74
C ALA A 202 12.85 -21.52 3.28
N GLU A 203 12.15 -20.85 2.36
CA GLU A 203 10.88 -21.25 1.76
C GLU A 203 10.91 -21.05 0.24
N ASP A 204 9.96 -21.68 -0.45
CA ASP A 204 9.72 -21.42 -1.88
C ASP A 204 9.12 -20.03 -2.08
N ASP A 205 9.28 -19.52 -3.30
CA ASP A 205 8.77 -18.22 -3.75
C ASP A 205 9.38 -16.99 -3.04
N LEU A 206 10.62 -17.11 -2.56
CA LEU A 206 11.34 -15.99 -1.96
C LEU A 206 11.43 -14.83 -2.95
N ALA A 207 10.81 -13.71 -2.60
CA ALA A 207 10.79 -12.51 -3.41
C ALA A 207 12.14 -11.77 -3.34
N LEU A 208 12.77 -11.57 -4.51
CA LEU A 208 13.84 -10.59 -4.68
C LEU A 208 13.21 -9.25 -5.09
N ARG A 209 13.40 -8.20 -4.30
CA ARG A 209 12.76 -6.89 -4.51
C ARG A 209 13.77 -5.78 -4.75
N ALA A 210 13.33 -4.72 -5.43
CA ALA A 210 14.16 -3.53 -5.69
C ALA A 210 14.47 -2.71 -4.43
N ASP A 211 13.58 -2.74 -3.45
CA ASP A 211 13.66 -1.99 -2.20
C ASP A 211 13.40 -2.92 -1.00
N PRO A 212 13.88 -2.57 0.22
CA PRO A 212 13.63 -3.33 1.44
C PRO A 212 12.18 -3.12 1.95
N SER A 213 11.20 -3.49 1.12
CA SER A 213 9.77 -3.34 1.39
C SER A 213 8.97 -4.41 0.65
N VAL A 214 7.87 -4.88 1.25
CA VAL A 214 6.93 -5.81 0.61
C VAL A 214 6.21 -5.19 -0.59
N SER A 215 6.17 -3.86 -0.68
CA SER A 215 5.65 -3.11 -1.83
C SER A 215 6.70 -2.77 -2.88
N GLY A 216 7.98 -3.09 -2.64
CA GLY A 216 9.07 -2.87 -3.60
C GLY A 216 8.89 -3.72 -4.86
N PHE A 217 9.37 -3.21 -6.00
CA PHE A 217 9.25 -3.88 -7.30
C PHE A 217 9.80 -5.31 -7.22
N LEU A 218 8.97 -6.30 -7.57
CA LEU A 218 9.35 -7.72 -7.54
C LEU A 218 10.19 -8.04 -8.78
N TRP A 219 11.47 -8.32 -8.58
CA TRP A 219 12.37 -8.77 -9.65
C TRP A 219 12.05 -10.18 -10.10
N LYS A 220 11.96 -11.09 -9.12
CA LYS A 220 11.71 -12.51 -9.35
C LYS A 220 11.37 -13.21 -8.04
N ARG A 221 10.89 -14.44 -8.17
CA ARG A 221 10.71 -15.40 -7.08
C ARG A 221 11.78 -16.47 -7.17
N MET A 222 12.31 -16.88 -6.02
CA MET A 222 13.39 -17.86 -5.91
C MET A 222 12.93 -19.07 -5.12
N LEU A 223 13.45 -20.24 -5.49
CA LEU A 223 13.06 -21.50 -4.88
C LEU A 223 13.69 -21.67 -3.49
N LYS A 224 13.09 -22.54 -2.68
CA LYS A 224 13.68 -22.97 -1.41
C LYS A 224 15.09 -23.51 -1.64
N GLY A 225 16.01 -23.09 -0.77
CA GLY A 225 17.41 -23.50 -0.83
C GLY A 225 18.24 -22.82 -1.92
N THR A 226 17.69 -21.84 -2.66
CA THR A 226 18.49 -20.94 -3.49
C THR A 226 19.58 -20.29 -2.64
N GLU A 227 20.83 -20.42 -3.07
CA GLU A 227 22.00 -19.81 -2.44
C GLU A 227 22.09 -18.33 -2.85
N LEU A 228 22.28 -17.45 -1.87
CA LEU A 228 22.31 -16.01 -2.00
C LEU A 228 23.61 -15.49 -1.41
N THR A 229 24.35 -14.69 -2.17
CA THR A 229 25.53 -14.01 -1.63
C THR A 229 25.06 -12.79 -0.83
N CYS A 230 25.38 -12.70 0.45
CA CYS A 230 25.06 -11.51 1.25
C CYS A 230 25.98 -10.34 0.87
N LEU A 231 25.40 -9.17 0.67
CA LEU A 231 26.09 -7.94 0.26
C LEU A 231 26.28 -6.94 1.41
N GLU A 232 25.85 -7.29 2.61
CA GLU A 232 26.00 -6.48 3.82
C GLU A 232 27.15 -7.00 4.70
N PRO A 233 27.70 -6.17 5.59
CA PRO A 233 28.64 -6.65 6.61
C PRO A 233 28.09 -7.84 7.39
N LYS A 234 28.91 -8.87 7.58
CA LYS A 234 28.48 -10.13 8.21
C LYS A 234 27.81 -9.95 9.57
N VAL A 235 28.32 -9.03 10.39
CA VAL A 235 27.76 -8.73 11.72
C VAL A 235 26.36 -8.11 11.61
N THR A 236 26.14 -7.18 10.69
CA THR A 236 24.83 -6.50 10.54
C THR A 236 23.81 -7.44 9.92
N ALA A 237 24.21 -8.23 8.92
CA ALA A 237 23.33 -9.19 8.27
C ALA A 237 22.86 -10.28 9.23
N ARG A 238 23.77 -10.85 10.04
CA ARG A 238 23.42 -11.88 11.05
C ARG A 238 22.40 -11.41 12.07
N ALA A 239 22.43 -10.13 12.46
CA ALA A 239 21.44 -9.57 13.37
C ALA A 239 20.04 -9.47 12.76
N LYS A 240 19.92 -9.51 11.42
CA LYS A 240 18.65 -9.42 10.69
C LYS A 240 18.06 -10.78 10.34
N ILE A 241 18.87 -11.82 10.17
CA ILE A 241 18.41 -13.16 9.75
C ILE A 241 17.30 -13.65 10.68
N GLY A 242 16.19 -14.11 10.10
CA GLY A 242 15.02 -14.56 10.84
C GLY A 242 14.16 -13.44 11.44
N ALA A 243 14.61 -12.17 11.43
CA ALA A 243 13.90 -11.07 12.06
C ALA A 243 12.80 -10.51 11.14
N ASN A 244 11.57 -10.46 11.67
CA ASN A 244 10.42 -9.89 10.96
C ASN A 244 10.61 -8.39 10.69
N GLY A 245 10.20 -7.94 9.50
CA GLY A 245 10.33 -6.54 9.05
C GLY A 245 11.75 -6.12 8.66
N GLN A 246 12.77 -6.97 8.87
CA GLN A 246 14.13 -6.71 8.43
C GLN A 246 14.36 -7.24 7.02
N TRP A 247 15.27 -6.59 6.29
CA TRP A 247 15.63 -6.93 4.91
C TRP A 247 17.14 -7.03 4.76
N ILE A 248 17.58 -7.95 3.92
CA ILE A 248 18.99 -8.17 3.62
C ILE A 248 19.23 -7.92 2.13
N ASN A 249 20.22 -7.10 1.82
CA ASN A 249 20.72 -6.94 0.46
C ASN A 249 21.54 -8.17 0.04
N VAL A 250 21.16 -8.78 -1.08
CA VAL A 250 21.73 -10.05 -1.56
C VAL A 250 21.97 -10.03 -3.06
N GLN A 251 22.85 -10.91 -3.52
CA GLN A 251 23.03 -11.27 -4.91
C GLN A 251 22.60 -12.72 -5.15
N ASP A 252 21.77 -12.96 -6.17
CA ASP A 252 21.34 -14.29 -6.59
C ASP A 252 22.45 -15.04 -7.38
N PRO A 253 22.29 -16.34 -7.70
CA PRO A 253 23.26 -17.11 -8.48
C PRO A 253 23.51 -16.60 -9.90
N ASN A 254 22.58 -15.81 -10.47
CA ASN A 254 22.73 -15.20 -11.79
C ASN A 254 23.49 -13.86 -11.73
N GLY A 255 23.82 -13.39 -10.53
CA GLY A 255 24.50 -12.13 -10.29
C GLY A 255 23.58 -10.91 -10.20
N ASP A 256 22.27 -11.11 -10.12
CA ASP A 256 21.26 -10.06 -9.91
C ASP A 256 21.21 -9.67 -8.44
N GLN A 257 21.04 -8.38 -8.14
CA GLN A 257 21.06 -7.86 -6.78
C GLN A 257 19.72 -7.23 -6.39
N GLY A 258 19.39 -7.32 -5.11
CA GLY A 258 18.17 -6.76 -4.54
C GLY A 258 18.01 -7.12 -3.08
N TYR A 259 16.82 -6.85 -2.54
CA TYR A 259 16.49 -7.08 -1.14
C TYR A 259 15.60 -8.30 -0.99
N VAL A 260 15.92 -9.13 -0.02
CA VAL A 260 15.06 -10.24 0.43
C VAL A 260 14.64 -10.00 1.87
N ALA A 261 13.44 -10.44 2.20
CA ALA A 261 12.94 -10.42 3.56
C ALA A 261 13.80 -11.32 4.46
N ALA A 262 14.36 -10.76 5.52
CA ALA A 262 15.33 -11.45 6.38
C ALA A 262 14.71 -12.64 7.13
N TRP A 263 13.40 -12.60 7.36
CA TRP A 263 12.62 -13.68 7.98
C TRP A 263 12.34 -14.88 7.05
N TYR A 264 12.79 -14.85 5.79
CA TYR A 264 12.72 -15.96 4.84
C TYR A 264 14.08 -16.50 4.41
N VAL A 265 15.16 -16.17 5.13
CA VAL A 265 16.51 -16.65 4.83
C VAL A 265 17.19 -17.27 6.04
N SER A 266 18.10 -18.21 5.79
CA SER A 266 18.88 -18.93 6.80
C SER A 266 20.36 -18.96 6.42
N GLU A 267 21.27 -19.06 7.40
CA GLU A 267 22.70 -19.34 7.14
C GLU A 267 22.95 -20.79 6.73
N THR A 268 22.00 -21.69 7.01
CA THR A 268 22.09 -23.11 6.67
C THR A 268 21.04 -23.50 5.63
N LYS A 269 21.48 -24.24 4.61
CA LYS A 269 20.58 -24.72 3.56
C LYS A 269 19.52 -25.65 4.15
N GLY A 270 18.25 -25.29 3.96
CA GLY A 270 17.12 -26.02 4.54
C GLY A 270 16.92 -25.82 6.05
N GLY A 271 17.67 -24.92 6.68
CA GLY A 271 17.53 -24.61 8.10
C GLY A 271 16.24 -23.85 8.43
N PRO A 272 15.73 -23.98 9.67
CA PRO A 272 14.57 -23.23 10.12
C PRO A 272 14.89 -21.74 10.26
N VAL A 273 13.94 -20.89 9.88
CA VAL A 273 13.98 -19.44 10.20
C VAL A 273 13.54 -19.26 11.64
N SER A 274 14.50 -19.18 12.57
CA SER A 274 14.20 -18.83 13.97
C SER A 274 14.37 -17.31 14.16
N PRO A 275 13.41 -16.61 14.81
CA PRO A 275 13.62 -15.23 15.19
C PRO A 275 14.86 -15.11 16.06
N ALA A 276 15.80 -14.24 15.67
CA ALA A 276 16.91 -13.89 16.55
C ALA A 276 16.37 -13.16 17.79
N GLY A 277 16.29 -13.88 18.92
CA GLY A 277 16.14 -13.28 20.25
C GLY A 277 14.78 -13.44 20.92
N THR A 278 14.48 -14.64 21.43
CA THR A 278 13.81 -14.80 22.73
C THR A 278 14.45 -15.98 23.46
N MET A 279 15.29 -15.71 24.45
CA MET A 279 15.59 -16.70 25.50
C MET A 279 14.28 -16.92 26.27
N GLN A 280 13.62 -18.04 26.04
CA GLN A 280 12.51 -18.48 26.88
C GLN A 280 13.04 -19.56 27.83
N PRO A 281 12.81 -19.46 29.16
CA PRO A 281 13.05 -20.59 30.05
C PRO A 281 12.01 -21.68 29.78
N ALA A 282 12.47 -22.92 29.57
CA ALA A 282 11.67 -24.13 29.70
C ALA A 282 11.23 -24.32 31.18
N PRO A 283 10.23 -25.16 31.56
CA PRO A 283 9.81 -26.41 30.87
C PRO A 283 8.27 -26.71 31.00
N LYS A 284 7.63 -27.86 30.69
CA LYS A 284 7.93 -29.31 30.57
C LYS A 284 6.86 -29.99 29.65
N PRO A 285 7.01 -31.28 29.28
CA PRO A 285 6.51 -31.86 28.03
C PRO A 285 5.14 -32.54 28.15
N VAL A 286 4.39 -32.56 27.05
CA VAL A 286 3.35 -33.58 26.83
C VAL A 286 3.58 -34.27 25.50
N THR A 287 3.56 -35.57 25.61
CA THR A 287 3.86 -36.66 24.69
C THR A 287 3.28 -36.57 23.28
N SER A 288 4.11 -37.07 22.37
CA SER A 288 3.84 -37.45 20.99
C SER A 288 2.57 -38.29 20.81
N GLY A 289 1.77 -37.91 19.81
CA GLY A 289 0.83 -38.79 19.13
C GLY A 289 0.79 -38.40 17.65
N ALA A 290 1.59 -39.07 16.84
CA ALA A 290 1.52 -38.96 15.39
C ALA A 290 0.23 -39.64 14.89
N ALA A 291 -0.57 -38.92 14.11
CA ALA A 291 -1.51 -39.53 13.18
C ALA A 291 -1.73 -38.57 12.00
N SER A 292 -1.27 -39.03 10.83
CA SER A 292 -1.65 -38.50 9.53
C SER A 292 -3.16 -38.72 9.34
N ALA A 293 -3.91 -37.68 8.97
CA ALA A 293 -5.30 -37.82 8.58
C ALA A 293 -5.61 -36.91 7.39
N SER A 294 -5.96 -37.54 6.27
CA SER A 294 -6.60 -36.96 5.09
C SER A 294 -7.94 -36.27 5.43
N PRO A 295 -8.48 -35.38 4.56
CA PRO A 295 -9.49 -34.41 4.96
C PRO A 295 -10.87 -35.04 5.16
N LYS A 296 -11.52 -34.69 6.27
CA LYS A 296 -12.95 -34.99 6.54
C LYS A 296 -13.82 -33.80 6.11
N PRO A 297 -14.99 -34.00 5.47
CA PRO A 297 -15.89 -32.91 5.08
C PRO A 297 -16.43 -32.11 6.29
N ALA A 298 -16.65 -30.83 6.01
CA ALA A 298 -16.87 -29.73 6.94
C ALA A 298 -18.00 -29.91 7.96
N THR A 299 -17.67 -29.71 9.23
CA THR A 299 -18.60 -29.17 10.24
C THR A 299 -18.71 -27.67 10.04
N LEU A 300 -19.94 -27.14 9.99
CA LEU A 300 -20.26 -25.71 10.05
C LEU A 300 -19.39 -25.01 11.10
N GLY A 301 -18.46 -24.18 10.65
CA GLY A 301 -17.52 -23.47 11.52
C GLY A 301 -18.25 -22.58 12.53
N LYS A 302 -17.56 -22.22 13.63
CA LYS A 302 -18.10 -21.33 14.67
C LYS A 302 -18.78 -20.09 14.04
N PRO A 303 -19.86 -19.57 14.66
CA PRO A 303 -20.56 -18.39 14.18
C PRO A 303 -19.58 -17.25 13.88
N LEU A 304 -19.76 -16.60 12.74
CA LEU A 304 -18.93 -15.46 12.36
C LEU A 304 -19.15 -14.30 13.35
N PRO A 305 -18.10 -13.51 13.66
CA PRO A 305 -18.28 -12.31 14.46
C PRO A 305 -19.24 -11.34 13.74
N ALA A 306 -20.01 -10.57 14.52
CA ALA A 306 -20.85 -9.52 13.97
C ALA A 306 -19.97 -8.51 13.20
N GLY A 307 -20.32 -8.24 11.94
CA GLY A 307 -19.52 -7.39 11.05
C GLY A 307 -18.26 -8.07 10.48
N ALA A 308 -18.25 -9.40 10.37
CA ALA A 308 -17.13 -10.15 9.78
C ALA A 308 -16.62 -9.53 8.48
N LEU A 309 -15.32 -9.27 8.43
CA LEU A 309 -14.64 -8.65 7.30
C LEU A 309 -14.29 -9.70 6.23
N LEU A 310 -14.20 -9.25 4.99
CA LEU A 310 -13.62 -10.01 3.88
C LEU A 310 -12.28 -9.40 3.52
N PHE A 311 -11.27 -10.24 3.35
CA PHE A 311 -9.94 -9.85 2.97
C PHE A 311 -9.58 -10.44 1.61
N LEU A 312 -8.92 -9.63 0.78
CA LEU A 312 -8.30 -10.09 -0.46
C LEU A 312 -6.77 -10.01 -0.35
N PRO A 313 -6.04 -11.04 -0.80
CA PRO A 313 -4.59 -10.93 -0.87
C PRO A 313 -4.14 -9.85 -1.86
N VAL A 314 -3.07 -9.14 -1.51
CA VAL A 314 -2.41 -8.18 -2.43
C VAL A 314 -1.45 -8.87 -3.40
N GLU A 315 -0.99 -10.07 -3.03
CA GLU A 315 -0.23 -11.02 -3.84
C GLU A 315 -0.55 -12.46 -3.38
N GLU A 316 0.02 -13.47 -4.02
CA GLU A 316 -0.17 -14.86 -3.59
C GLU A 316 0.28 -15.05 -2.13
N LEU A 317 -0.62 -15.52 -1.28
CA LEU A 317 -0.50 -15.42 0.17
C LEU A 317 -0.37 -16.80 0.83
N ALA A 318 0.62 -16.95 1.71
CA ALA A 318 0.78 -18.15 2.52
C ALA A 318 -0.34 -18.26 3.57
N PHE A 319 -1.11 -19.34 3.51
CA PHE A 319 -2.11 -19.70 4.51
C PHE A 319 -1.55 -20.75 5.46
N ARG A 320 -1.61 -20.47 6.76
CA ARG A 320 -0.85 -21.21 7.77
C ARG A 320 -1.69 -21.75 8.91
N SER A 321 -1.25 -22.87 9.49
CA SER A 321 -1.92 -23.51 10.63
C SER A 321 -1.68 -22.77 11.95
N ARG A 322 -0.58 -22.01 12.05
CA ARG A 322 -0.19 -21.18 13.20
C ARG A 322 0.24 -19.79 12.73
N PRO A 323 0.10 -18.73 13.55
CA PRO A 323 0.50 -17.36 13.21
C PRO A 323 2.02 -17.18 13.30
N GLU A 324 2.78 -18.03 12.61
CA GLU A 324 4.24 -18.00 12.56
C GLU A 324 4.74 -18.42 11.19
N ILE A 325 5.91 -17.92 10.81
CA ILE A 325 6.56 -18.26 9.57
C ILE A 325 7.47 -19.45 9.83
N ALA A 326 6.99 -20.65 9.49
CA ALA A 326 7.79 -21.86 9.56
C ALA A 326 7.36 -22.86 8.46
N PRO A 327 8.27 -23.71 7.95
CA PRO A 327 7.95 -24.63 6.85
C PRO A 327 6.80 -25.60 7.17
N ASP A 328 6.67 -26.02 8.42
CA ASP A 328 5.64 -26.95 8.90
C ASP A 328 4.28 -26.28 9.13
N THR A 329 4.21 -24.95 9.05
CA THR A 329 2.94 -24.23 9.23
C THR A 329 2.24 -23.92 7.93
N LEU A 330 2.92 -23.98 6.78
CA LEU A 330 2.31 -23.71 5.47
C LEU A 330 1.29 -24.80 5.11
N MET A 331 0.03 -24.41 4.98
CA MET A 331 -1.06 -25.31 4.56
C MET A 331 -1.24 -25.27 3.05
N ARG A 332 -1.36 -24.06 2.48
CA ARG A 332 -1.41 -23.81 1.04
C ARG A 332 -1.14 -22.34 0.74
N ARG A 333 -1.12 -22.00 -0.54
CA ARG A 333 -1.13 -20.61 -1.01
C ARG A 333 -2.53 -20.20 -1.48
N ILE A 334 -2.89 -18.95 -1.18
CA ILE A 334 -4.15 -18.29 -1.53
C ILE A 334 -3.89 -17.38 -2.74
N PRO A 335 -4.59 -17.54 -3.87
CA PRO A 335 -4.48 -16.61 -4.99
C PRO A 335 -5.10 -15.26 -4.65
N VAL A 336 -4.68 -14.19 -5.33
CA VAL A 336 -5.18 -12.81 -5.12
C VAL A 336 -6.68 -12.63 -5.35
N THR A 337 -7.32 -13.58 -6.01
CA THR A 337 -8.77 -13.57 -6.31
C THR A 337 -9.61 -14.25 -5.23
N GLU A 338 -9.00 -15.00 -4.32
CA GLU A 338 -9.70 -15.74 -3.29
C GLU A 338 -9.99 -14.85 -2.08
N GLN A 339 -11.27 -14.80 -1.69
CA GLN A 339 -11.73 -14.05 -0.51
C GLN A 339 -11.55 -14.86 0.76
N LEU A 340 -11.01 -14.21 1.79
CA LEU A 340 -10.80 -14.78 3.12
C LEU A 340 -11.76 -14.11 4.11
N VAL A 341 -12.51 -14.89 4.87
CA VAL A 341 -13.42 -14.36 5.90
C VAL A 341 -12.66 -14.17 7.20
N SER A 342 -12.66 -12.97 7.77
CA SER A 342 -12.13 -12.72 9.11
C SER A 342 -12.93 -13.49 10.16
N LEU A 343 -12.22 -14.24 11.00
CA LEU A 343 -12.79 -14.87 12.20
C LEU A 343 -12.60 -14.01 13.45
N GLU A 344 -11.99 -12.84 13.30
CA GLU A 344 -11.77 -11.86 14.35
C GLU A 344 -12.77 -10.70 14.22
N PRO A 345 -13.24 -10.11 15.34
CA PRO A 345 -14.07 -8.91 15.31
C PRO A 345 -13.36 -7.73 14.62
N PRO A 346 -14.10 -6.81 13.96
CA PRO A 346 -13.52 -5.67 13.25
C PRO A 346 -12.53 -4.84 14.07
N ASP A 347 -12.86 -4.53 15.33
CA ASP A 347 -12.00 -3.73 16.22
C ASP A 347 -10.64 -4.38 16.50
N PHE A 348 -10.53 -5.71 16.34
CA PHE A 348 -9.28 -6.45 16.46
C PHE A 348 -8.58 -6.65 15.11
N ALA A 349 -9.35 -6.83 14.03
CA ALA A 349 -8.84 -7.13 12.72
C ALA A 349 -8.32 -5.88 11.99
N ILE A 350 -9.09 -4.79 11.99
CA ILE A 350 -8.77 -3.54 11.26
C ILE A 350 -7.38 -3.00 11.63
N PRO A 351 -6.99 -2.87 12.92
CA PRO A 351 -5.68 -2.35 13.29
C PRO A 351 -4.49 -3.24 12.88
N LYS A 352 -4.74 -4.47 12.40
CA LYS A 352 -3.71 -5.40 11.95
C LYS A 352 -3.49 -5.34 10.45
N VAL A 353 -4.49 -4.94 9.67
CA VAL A 353 -4.43 -4.93 8.19
C VAL A 353 -3.30 -4.01 7.73
N GLY A 354 -2.45 -4.51 6.84
CA GLY A 354 -1.27 -3.79 6.38
C GLY A 354 -0.09 -3.75 7.38
N VAL A 355 -0.28 -4.16 8.64
CA VAL A 355 0.74 -4.04 9.69
C VAL A 355 1.68 -5.25 9.71
N THR A 356 2.97 -4.99 9.50
CA THR A 356 4.01 -6.03 9.49
C THR A 356 4.10 -6.75 10.84
N GLY A 357 4.21 -8.08 10.81
CA GLY A 357 4.28 -8.93 12.00
C GLY A 357 2.94 -9.23 12.68
N LYS A 358 1.82 -8.64 12.21
CA LYS A 358 0.48 -8.96 12.70
C LYS A 358 -0.16 -10.08 11.86
N TRP A 359 -0.95 -10.91 12.52
CA TRP A 359 -1.63 -12.05 11.91
C TRP A 359 -3.13 -11.94 12.06
N LEU A 360 -3.84 -12.36 11.02
CA LEU A 360 -5.29 -12.46 11.00
C LEU A 360 -5.70 -13.92 11.00
N LYS A 361 -6.56 -14.30 11.93
CA LYS A 361 -7.27 -15.57 11.88
C LYS A 361 -8.42 -15.48 10.87
N VAL A 362 -8.37 -16.33 9.85
CA VAL A 362 -9.30 -16.30 8.72
C VAL A 362 -9.86 -17.67 8.41
N ARG A 363 -10.95 -17.70 7.64
CA ARG A 363 -11.52 -18.89 7.01
C ARG A 363 -11.46 -18.72 5.49
N ASP A 364 -10.96 -19.73 4.79
CA ASP A 364 -10.84 -19.72 3.34
C ASP A 364 -12.14 -20.15 2.62
N GLN A 365 -12.15 -20.16 1.28
CA GLN A 365 -13.34 -20.54 0.51
C GLN A 365 -13.73 -22.02 0.66
N GLN A 366 -12.79 -22.88 1.10
CA GLN A 366 -13.02 -24.28 1.39
C GLN A 366 -13.48 -24.51 2.84
N ASN A 367 -13.77 -23.44 3.59
CA ASN A 367 -14.14 -23.45 5.00
C ASN A 367 -13.04 -23.96 5.96
N VAL A 368 -11.79 -23.92 5.54
CA VAL A 368 -10.63 -24.23 6.39
C VAL A 368 -10.24 -22.99 7.18
N GLU A 369 -10.06 -23.13 8.50
CA GLU A 369 -9.58 -22.04 9.36
C GLU A 369 -8.05 -22.06 9.46
N GLY A 370 -7.44 -20.89 9.49
CA GLY A 370 -5.99 -20.73 9.67
C GLY A 370 -5.61 -19.27 9.86
N PHE A 371 -4.35 -18.97 9.61
CA PHE A 371 -3.76 -17.66 9.81
C PHE A 371 -3.10 -17.15 8.53
N VAL A 372 -3.26 -15.87 8.28
CA VAL A 372 -2.56 -15.15 7.22
C VAL A 372 -1.83 -13.94 7.78
N ALA A 373 -0.72 -13.60 7.13
CA ALA A 373 0.03 -12.39 7.42
C ALA A 373 -0.80 -11.15 7.05
N ALA A 374 -1.09 -10.29 8.02
CA ALA A 374 -2.03 -9.18 7.86
C ALA A 374 -1.50 -8.07 6.93
N TRP A 375 -0.17 -8.01 6.72
CA TRP A 375 0.48 -7.08 5.80
C TRP A 375 0.41 -7.49 4.32
N TYR A 376 -0.23 -8.62 4.01
CA TYR A 376 -0.46 -9.09 2.64
C TYR A 376 -1.94 -9.12 2.25
N VAL A 377 -2.82 -8.49 3.03
CA VAL A 377 -4.24 -8.42 2.73
C VAL A 377 -4.76 -6.99 2.72
N LYS A 378 -5.86 -6.77 2.01
CA LYS A 378 -6.62 -5.52 1.95
C LYS A 378 -8.11 -5.77 2.18
#